data_AF-A0A1G9QQ76-F1
#
_entry.id   AF-A0A1G9QQ76-F1
#
_cell.length_a   1.000
_cell.length_b   1.000
_cell.length_c   1.000
_cell.angle_alpha   90.00
_cell.angle_beta   90.00
_cell.angle_gamma   90.00
#
_symmetry.space_group_name_H-M   'P 1'
#
loop_
_entity.id
_entity.type
_entity.pdbx_description
1 polymer ?
#
loop_
_entity_poly.entity_id
_entity_poly.type
_entity_poly.pdbx_seq_one_letter_code
_entity_poly.pdbx_strand_id
1 'polypeptide(L)' 'MSMESNNLGCPEAVAYALMLHMAAIEGVSLAGGENSASKKWIMNTYAKCLQLVKQQKSD' A
#
# COMPACT_ATOMS: atom_id res chain seq x y z
N MET A 1 -12.27 10.78 20.65
CA MET A 1 -11.39 10.20 19.62
C MET A 1 -12.19 10.20 18.32
N SER A 2 -12.02 11.23 17.50
CA SER A 2 -12.69 11.29 16.20
C SER A 2 -12.02 10.26 15.30
N MET A 3 -12.75 9.22 14.92
CA MET A 3 -12.34 8.35 13.83
C MET A 3 -12.44 9.19 12.55
N GLU A 4 -11.33 9.80 12.15
CA GLU A 4 -11.22 10.41 10.84
C GLU A 4 -11.49 9.32 9.81
N SER A 5 -12.67 9.41 9.20
CA SER A 5 -13.04 8.62 8.03
C SER A 5 -11.98 8.85 6.97
N ASN A 6 -11.03 7.91 6.89
CA ASN A 6 -9.99 7.86 5.89
C ASN A 6 -10.63 8.02 4.52
N ASN A 7 -10.58 9.22 3.98
CA ASN A 7 -11.06 9.56 2.65
C ASN A 7 -10.07 9.01 1.62
N LEU A 8 -9.88 7.69 1.63
CA LEU A 8 -9.21 6.95 0.57
C LEU A 8 -10.19 6.87 -0.61
N GLY A 9 -10.65 8.03 -1.08
CA GLY A 9 -11.71 8.16 -2.08
C GLY A 9 -11.30 7.63 -3.46
N CYS A 10 -10.02 7.31 -3.65
CA CYS A 10 -9.48 6.69 -4.86
C CYS A 10 -8.80 5.34 -4.57
N PRO A 11 -8.91 4.36 -5.49
CA PRO A 11 -8.24 3.07 -5.40
C PRO A 11 -6.74 3.15 -5.12
N GLU A 12 -6.08 4.18 -5.64
CA GLU A 12 -4.66 4.45 -5.46
C GLU A 12 -4.30 4.69 -3.99
N ALA A 13 -5.12 5.44 -3.26
CA ALA A 13 -4.87 5.71 -1.85
C ALA A 13 -5.05 4.44 -1.01
N VAL A 14 -6.08 3.64 -1.29
CA VAL A 14 -6.30 2.33 -0.63
C VAL A 14 -5.14 1.38 -0.92
N ALA A 15 -4.68 1.32 -2.17
CA ALA A 15 -3.55 0.48 -2.57
C ALA A 15 -2.25 0.89 -1.85
N TYR A 16 -2.01 2.19 -1.69
CA TYR A 16 -0.87 2.69 -0.93
C TYR A 16 -0.97 2.34 0.56
N ALA A 17 -2.15 2.48 1.17
CA ALA A 17 -2.37 2.05 2.56
C ALA A 17 -2.12 0.55 2.76
N LEU A 18 -2.59 -0.30 1.83
CA LEU A 18 -2.29 -1.73 1.84
C LEU A 18 -0.79 -2.00 1.72
N MET A 19 -0.09 -1.28 0.85
CA MET A 19 1.36 -1.41 0.69
C MET A 19 2.12 -1.05 1.97
N LEU A 20 1.69 -0.03 2.71
CA LEU A 20 2.27 0.33 4.01
C LEU A 20 2.11 -0.79 5.03
N HIS A 21 0.96 -1.47 5.04
CA HIS A 21 0.75 -2.64 5.89
C HIS A 21 1.67 -3.81 5.51
N MET A 22 1.84 -4.08 4.21
CA MET A 22 2.79 -5.12 3.75
C MET A 22 4.23 -4.78 4.15
N ALA A 23 4.62 -3.51 4.03
CA ALA A 23 5.94 -3.05 4.43
C ALA A 23 6.19 -3.28 5.93
N ALA A 24 5.18 -3.03 6.78
CA ALA A 24 5.26 -3.29 8.22
C ALA A 24 5.37 -4.79 8.55
N ILE A 25 4.66 -5.65 7.82
CA ILE A 25 4.69 -7.12 8.01
C ILE A 25 6.04 -7.70 7.59
N GLU A 26 6.59 -7.24 6.46
CA GLU A 26 7.86 -7.71 5.92
C GLU A 26 9.08 -7.03 6.58
N GLY A 27 8.87 -6.04 7.46
CA GLY A 27 9.93 -5.32 8.14
C GLY A 27 10.77 -4.43 7.21
N VAL A 28 10.19 -4.01 6.07
CA VAL A 28 10.89 -3.19 5.07
C VAL A 28 10.52 -1.71 5.22
N SER A 29 11.51 -0.84 5.03
CA SER A 29 11.36 0.62 5.08
C SER A 29 11.13 1.18 3.69
N LEU A 30 10.10 2.01 3.52
CA LEU A 30 9.89 2.80 2.29
C LEU A 30 10.66 4.14 2.32
N ALA A 31 11.07 4.59 3.50
CA ALA A 31 11.73 5.89 3.69
C ALA A 31 13.26 5.84 3.46
N GLY A 32 13.82 4.66 3.22
CA GLY A 32 15.27 4.44 3.18
C GLY A 32 15.81 3.76 4.46
N GLY A 33 17.13 3.53 4.50
CA GLY A 33 17.82 2.87 5.62
C GLY A 33 18.27 1.43 5.34
N GLU A 34 18.71 0.74 6.39
CA GLU A 34 19.32 -0.60 6.33
C GLU A 34 18.39 -1.66 5.70
N ASN A 35 17.08 -1.58 5.99
CA ASN A 35 16.06 -2.49 5.46
C ASN A 35 15.20 -1.82 4.38
N SER A 36 15.81 -1.00 3.52
CA SER A 36 15.08 -0.30 2.46
C SER A 36 14.44 -1.28 1.48
N ALA A 37 13.16 -1.05 1.17
CA ALA A 37 12.49 -1.75 0.09
C ALA A 37 13.21 -1.44 -1.24
N SER A 38 13.53 -2.48 -2.01
CA SER A 38 14.10 -2.30 -3.34
C SER A 38 13.07 -1.66 -4.28
N LYS A 39 13.54 -0.92 -5.31
CA LYS A 39 12.67 -0.38 -6.36
C LYS A 39 11.74 -1.45 -6.96
N LYS A 40 12.27 -2.67 -7.15
CA LYS A 40 11.50 -3.81 -7.68
C LYS A 40 10.38 -4.22 -6.72
N TRP A 41 10.68 -4.30 -5.42
CA TRP A 41 9.68 -4.61 -4.40
C TRP A 41 8.59 -3.54 -4.36
N ILE A 42 8.97 -2.27 -4.32
CA ILE A 42 8.03 -1.13 -4.29
C ILE A 42 7.06 -1.18 -5.46
N MET A 43 7.58 -1.31 -6.70
CA MET A 43 6.76 -1.31 -7.90
C MET A 43 5.86 -2.55 -7.98
N ASN A 44 6.38 -3.72 -7.65
CA ASN A 44 5.61 -4.97 -7.69
C ASN A 44 4.52 -5.01 -6.62
N THR A 45 4.84 -4.63 -5.39
CA THR A 45 3.89 -4.64 -4.27
C THR A 45 2.79 -3.62 -4.48
N TYR A 46 3.13 -2.38 -4.90
CA TYR A 46 2.11 -1.38 -5.23
C TYR A 46 1.18 -1.83 -6.36
N ALA A 47 1.74 -2.41 -7.44
CA ALA A 47 0.93 -2.91 -8.56
C ALA A 47 -0.04 -4.02 -8.13
N LYS A 48 0.41 -4.95 -7.27
CA LYS A 48 -0.45 -6.00 -6.70
C LYS A 48 -1.56 -5.41 -5.81
N CYS A 49 -1.23 -4.47 -4.93
CA CYS A 49 -2.21 -3.79 -4.09
C CYS A 49 -3.25 -3.05 -4.94
N LEU A 50 -2.81 -2.35 -5.99
CA LEU A 50 -3.72 -1.64 -6.90
C LEU A 50 -4.62 -2.59 -7.69
N GLN A 51 -4.09 -3.73 -8.14
CA GLN A 51 -4.87 -4.76 -8.81
C GLN A 51 -5.98 -5.32 -7.88
N LEU A 52 -5.65 -5.65 -6.64
CA LEU A 52 -6.60 -6.17 -5.66
C LEU A 52 -7.72 -5.18 -5.36
N VAL A 53 -7.38 -3.90 -5.14
CA VAL A 53 -8.36 -2.86 -4.85
C VAL A 53 -9.26 -2.59 -6.06
N LYS A 54 -8.71 -2.60 -7.28
CA LYS A 54 -9.51 -2.38 -8.50
C LYS A 54 -10.42 -3.56 -8.83
N GLN A 55 -10.00 -4.79 -8.53
CA GLN A 55 -10.84 -5.99 -8.73
C GLN A 55 -12.08 -6.01 -7.82
N GLN A 56 -12.03 -5.38 -6.64
CA GLN A 56 -13.20 -5.27 -5.76
C GLN A 56 -14.28 -4.30 -6.25
N LYS A 57 -14.03 -3.49 -7.29
CA LYS A 57 -15.01 -2.55 -7.85
C LYS A 57 -15.87 -3.12 -8.99
N SER A 58 -15.74 -4.40 -9.30
CA SER A 58 -16.40 -5.04 -10.46
C SER A 58 -17.66 -5.86 -10.11
N ASP A 59 -18.31 -5.59 -8.97
CA ASP A 59 -19.57 -6.23 -8.55
C ASP A 59 -20.74 -5.22 -8.60
#